data_AF-A0A6M4JBT5-F1
#
_entry.id   AF-A0A6M4JBT5-F1
#
_cell.length_a   1.000
_cell.length_b   1.000
_cell.length_c   1.000
_cell.angle_alpha   90.00
_cell.angle_beta   90.00
_cell.angle_gamma   90.00
#
_symmetry.space_group_name_H-M   'P 1'
#
loop_
_entity.id
_entity.type
_entity.pdbx_description
1 polymer ?
#
loop_
_entity_poly.entity_id
_entity_poly.type
_entity_poly.pdbx_seq_one_letter_code
_entity_poly.pdbx_strand_id
1 'polypeptide(L)'
;MIKSKIKKILGFFITIILSIFSILSVTFAVTIKLQTGYKPSIYNYGSYLQPSIINELKSKYNYKVFNDINEFTTALNNEKAIAGVGSDFQAAQLIIDDKIKKIDFKSLFNIEGNVLDGLEHIFRKEIIEHLKIYDDYILQLITTKYPHKLLSDKNSYDVDGDKKADHFWEYVIPYYSQDKVIAYNIDNTFRPHIKLTDEEKENGIDFKDKSWFGIMKTLKEHGYTNFGWNNAYYDNLMIGAFYEDFKNPGSTIDKQTNQLKQFDFSNYKQAIDSFNNFVKDTTSYDIRDTKHNFLIGDGLELLNTLIEPKFNKADAAILYNGDAIDAYYSSDNFGNTPDGNIRFIRPKNNYLLVDVWIQAKSLTDKQSKDFILELKNTLYNGLDVKESVDEIQKRYEIAYLDTLKTLINESQKQPLKNSVEEQIFNILNENNIDNNLSVEIINQIWNLHNEDEEAWEDQFSDAFSDIKYTEIINFNYINYTPTLQSTYNFIKKWYFGTDDVAIQLYNQPNQSNDYNVYIYQIIDTQLRTAISTYYYKSIKS
;
A
#
# COMPACT_ATOMS: atom_id res chain seq x y z
N MET A 1 52.17 9.34 61.32
CA MET A 1 50.74 9.60 61.63
C MET A 1 50.07 10.62 60.68
N ILE A 2 50.72 11.75 60.35
CA ILE A 2 50.15 12.83 59.51
C ILE A 2 49.80 12.37 58.08
N LYS A 3 50.69 11.62 57.40
CA LYS A 3 50.42 11.09 56.03
C LYS A 3 49.19 10.17 55.94
N SER A 4 48.88 9.41 57.01
CA SER A 4 47.70 8.54 57.05
C SER A 4 46.40 9.35 57.20
N LYS A 5 46.42 10.41 58.02
CA LYS A 5 45.28 11.33 58.15
C LYS A 5 45.02 12.10 56.84
N ILE A 6 46.08 12.57 56.17
CA ILE A 6 45.95 13.25 54.86
C ILE A 6 45.37 12.32 53.80
N LYS A 7 45.81 11.06 53.71
CA LYS A 7 45.23 10.08 52.77
C LYS A 7 43.75 9.80 53.04
N LYS A 8 43.33 9.72 54.31
CA LYS A 8 41.91 9.53 54.68
C LYS A 8 41.05 10.75 54.31
N ILE A 9 41.56 11.95 54.55
CA ILE A 9 40.89 13.20 54.17
C ILE A 9 40.79 13.30 52.63
N LEU A 10 41.88 13.01 51.91
CA LEU A 10 41.88 13.02 50.44
C LEU A 10 40.93 11.96 49.86
N GLY A 11 40.91 10.75 50.42
CA GLY A 11 39.97 9.71 50.02
C GLY A 11 38.51 10.09 50.26
N PHE A 12 38.22 10.79 51.36
CA PHE A 12 36.89 11.33 51.65
C PHE A 12 36.48 12.40 50.62
N PHE A 13 37.38 13.34 50.29
CA PHE A 13 37.11 14.34 49.25
C PHE A 13 36.94 13.73 47.86
N ILE A 14 37.74 12.74 47.49
CA ILE A 14 37.57 12.01 46.21
C ILE A 14 36.20 11.31 46.17
N THR A 15 35.77 10.70 47.28
CA THR A 15 34.46 10.04 47.36
C THR A 15 33.31 11.04 47.23
N ILE A 16 33.42 12.21 47.85
CA ILE A 16 32.45 13.31 47.69
C ILE A 16 32.40 13.79 46.24
N ILE A 17 33.56 14.02 45.61
CA ILE A 17 33.64 14.47 44.22
C ILE A 17 33.02 13.43 43.28
N LEU A 18 33.31 12.13 43.46
CA LEU A 18 32.70 11.05 42.67
C LEU A 18 31.19 10.94 42.89
N SER A 19 30.71 11.17 44.11
CA SER A 19 29.28 11.17 44.43
C SER A 19 28.57 12.36 43.78
N ILE A 20 29.15 13.55 43.84
CA ILE A 20 28.64 14.76 43.17
C ILE A 20 28.64 14.55 41.65
N PHE A 21 29.69 13.98 41.08
CA PHE A 21 29.78 13.70 39.65
C PHE A 21 28.71 12.68 39.21
N SER A 22 28.46 11.65 40.03
CA SER A 22 27.39 10.68 39.78
C SER A 22 26.01 11.34 39.81
N ILE A 23 25.73 12.17 40.81
CA ILE A 23 24.46 12.91 40.90
C ILE A 23 24.30 13.87 39.71
N LEU A 24 25.35 14.60 39.33
CA LEU A 24 25.34 15.49 38.17
C LEU A 24 25.11 14.72 36.87
N SER A 25 25.74 13.55 36.69
CA SER A 25 25.56 12.72 35.50
C SER A 25 24.13 12.17 35.38
N VAL A 26 23.53 11.72 36.49
CA VAL A 26 22.13 11.26 36.51
C VAL A 26 21.18 12.44 36.27
N THR A 27 21.42 13.58 36.90
CA THR A 27 20.61 14.80 36.71
C THR A 27 20.70 15.30 35.29
N PHE A 28 21.89 15.27 34.68
CA PHE A 28 22.11 15.63 33.28
C PHE A 28 21.41 14.67 32.33
N ALA A 29 21.51 13.35 32.54
CA ALA A 29 20.80 12.35 31.76
C ALA A 29 19.28 12.48 31.87
N VAL A 30 18.75 12.74 33.08
CA VAL A 30 17.33 13.01 33.32
C VAL A 30 16.90 14.32 32.66
N THR A 31 17.71 15.38 32.74
CA THR A 31 17.41 16.67 32.12
C THR A 31 17.39 16.55 30.60
N ILE A 32 18.37 15.85 30.00
CA ILE A 32 18.36 15.54 28.56
C ILE A 32 17.11 14.74 28.21
N LYS A 33 16.75 13.70 28.97
CA LYS A 33 15.56 12.89 28.71
C LYS A 33 14.25 13.67 28.86
N LEU A 34 14.19 14.61 29.80
CA LEU A 34 13.06 15.53 30.00
C LEU A 34 12.99 16.61 28.90
N GLN A 35 14.14 17.08 28.40
CA GLN A 35 14.24 18.07 27.33
C GLN A 35 14.00 17.46 25.93
N THR A 36 14.42 16.22 25.71
CA THR A 36 14.27 15.51 24.42
C THR A 36 12.91 14.81 24.28
N GLY A 37 12.20 14.59 25.39
CA GLY A 37 10.89 13.95 25.43
C GLY A 37 10.93 12.46 25.10
N TYR A 38 10.09 11.66 25.74
CA TYR A 38 9.82 10.30 25.25
C TYR A 38 9.07 10.41 23.92
N LYS A 39 9.66 9.90 22.83
CA LYS A 39 8.99 9.80 21.53
C LYS A 39 8.24 8.47 21.44
N PRO A 40 6.90 8.47 21.39
CA PRO A 40 6.17 7.23 21.18
C PRO A 40 6.48 6.67 19.79
N SER A 41 6.38 5.34 19.64
CA SER A 41 6.77 4.68 18.39
C SER A 41 5.59 4.49 17.44
N ILE A 42 5.83 4.77 16.16
CA ILE A 42 4.92 4.45 15.05
C ILE A 42 5.57 3.39 14.15
N TYR A 43 4.77 2.49 13.59
CA TYR A 43 5.26 1.33 12.84
C TYR A 43 4.62 1.29 11.46
N ASN A 44 5.43 1.18 10.40
CA ASN A 44 4.94 1.09 9.02
C ASN A 44 5.70 0.00 8.25
N TYR A 45 5.18 -0.40 7.09
CA TYR A 45 5.93 -1.23 6.14
C TYR A 45 7.25 -0.55 5.71
N GLY A 46 8.24 -1.36 5.33
CA GLY A 46 9.48 -0.87 4.71
C GLY A 46 9.19 -0.12 3.40
N SER A 47 9.94 0.95 3.12
CA SER A 47 9.82 1.77 1.89
C SER A 47 8.41 2.28 1.57
N TYR A 48 7.52 2.37 2.58
CA TYR A 48 6.11 2.72 2.36
C TYR A 48 5.82 4.23 2.42
N LEU A 49 6.71 4.99 3.07
CA LEU A 49 6.63 6.44 3.13
C LEU A 49 7.89 7.05 2.55
N GLN A 50 7.73 8.12 1.76
CA GLN A 50 8.84 8.86 1.19
C GLN A 50 9.74 9.43 2.32
N PRO A 51 11.09 9.46 2.15
CA PRO A 51 12.01 9.80 3.24
C PRO A 51 11.79 11.17 3.92
N SER A 52 11.36 12.20 3.19
CA SER A 52 11.05 13.53 3.73
C SER A 52 9.86 13.48 4.70
N ILE A 53 8.81 12.73 4.36
CA ILE A 53 7.65 12.47 5.22
C ILE A 53 8.10 11.74 6.49
N ILE A 54 8.91 10.70 6.34
CA ILE A 54 9.49 9.97 7.49
C ILE A 54 10.28 10.92 8.39
N ASN A 55 11.07 11.83 7.82
CA ASN A 55 11.88 12.77 8.58
C ASN A 55 11.01 13.77 9.36
N GLU A 56 9.90 14.22 8.79
CA GLU A 56 8.92 15.06 9.47
C GLU A 56 8.30 14.31 10.66
N LEU A 57 7.82 13.08 10.45
CA LEU A 57 7.28 12.24 11.53
C LEU A 57 8.31 11.94 12.62
N LYS A 58 9.59 11.69 12.25
CA LYS A 58 10.70 11.46 13.20
C LYS A 58 10.97 12.65 14.11
N SER A 59 10.53 13.86 13.74
CA SER A 59 10.65 15.03 14.61
C SER A 59 9.88 14.84 15.93
N LYS A 60 8.73 14.14 15.90
CA LYS A 60 7.84 13.90 17.05
C LYS A 60 7.77 12.44 17.51
N TYR A 61 7.99 11.48 16.61
CA TYR A 61 7.79 10.05 16.85
C TYR A 61 9.07 9.24 16.63
N ASN A 62 9.11 8.04 17.22
CA ASN A 62 10.11 7.05 16.88
C ASN A 62 9.58 6.17 15.74
N TYR A 63 10.02 6.44 14.51
CA TYR A 63 9.59 5.72 13.32
C TYR A 63 10.28 4.34 13.23
N LYS A 64 9.48 3.28 13.12
CA LYS A 64 9.96 1.91 12.97
C LYS A 64 9.36 1.28 11.72
N VAL A 65 10.14 0.41 11.10
CA VAL A 65 9.71 -0.42 9.98
C VAL A 65 9.55 -1.86 10.43
N PHE A 66 8.58 -2.56 9.84
CA PHE A 66 8.38 -3.99 10.02
C PHE A 66 8.29 -4.70 8.68
N ASN A 67 8.65 -5.99 8.66
CA ASN A 67 8.59 -6.83 7.46
C ASN A 67 7.39 -7.79 7.50
N ASP A 68 6.94 -8.18 8.70
CA ASP A 68 5.75 -9.01 8.91
C ASP A 68 4.72 -8.25 9.74
N ILE A 69 3.48 -8.22 9.25
CA ILE A 69 2.33 -7.58 9.89
C ILE A 69 2.10 -8.02 11.34
N ASN A 70 2.53 -9.24 11.70
CA ASN A 70 2.50 -9.77 13.06
C ASN A 70 3.44 -9.03 14.02
N GLU A 71 4.54 -8.47 13.53
CA GLU A 71 5.44 -7.63 14.35
C GLU A 71 4.70 -6.37 14.80
N PHE A 72 3.95 -5.73 13.91
CA PHE A 72 3.14 -4.56 14.24
C PHE A 72 1.99 -4.91 15.19
N THR A 73 1.25 -5.99 14.93
CA THR A 73 0.21 -6.50 15.86
C THR A 73 0.79 -6.77 17.25
N THR A 74 1.96 -7.41 17.32
CA THR A 74 2.65 -7.70 18.59
C THR A 74 3.11 -6.41 19.28
N ALA A 75 3.56 -5.41 18.52
CA ALA A 75 3.95 -4.12 19.07
C ALA A 75 2.76 -3.35 19.65
N LEU A 76 1.60 -3.34 18.97
CA LEU A 76 0.36 -2.74 19.48
C LEU A 76 -0.11 -3.45 20.75
N ASN A 77 -0.19 -4.78 20.72
CA ASN A 77 -0.64 -5.58 21.87
C ASN A 77 0.25 -5.42 23.11
N ASN A 78 1.55 -5.16 22.92
CA ASN A 78 2.50 -4.91 24.01
C ASN A 78 2.65 -3.41 24.34
N GLU A 79 1.79 -2.54 23.80
CA GLU A 79 1.83 -1.08 24.01
C GLU A 79 3.16 -0.44 23.62
N LYS A 80 3.91 -1.07 22.70
CA LYS A 80 5.17 -0.58 22.14
C LYS A 80 4.98 0.29 20.91
N ALA A 81 3.80 0.23 20.28
CA ALA A 81 3.39 1.06 19.16
C ALA A 81 2.16 1.87 19.57
N ILE A 82 2.11 3.15 19.18
CA ILE A 82 0.92 3.97 19.40
C ILE A 82 0.02 4.08 18.16
N ALA A 83 0.59 3.88 16.98
CA ALA A 83 -0.07 3.99 15.69
C ALA A 83 0.81 3.41 14.60
N GLY A 84 0.28 3.33 13.38
CA GLY A 84 0.99 2.83 12.23
C GLY A 84 0.07 2.48 11.08
N VAL A 85 0.66 2.20 9.92
CA VAL A 85 -0.01 1.61 8.77
C VAL A 85 0.01 0.10 8.92
N GLY A 86 -1.19 -0.47 8.93
CA GLY A 86 -1.41 -1.91 8.82
C GLY A 86 -2.34 -2.20 7.65
N SER A 87 -2.86 -3.42 7.58
CA SER A 87 -3.83 -3.80 6.55
C SER A 87 -5.23 -3.93 7.13
N ASP A 88 -6.25 -3.71 6.32
CA ASP A 88 -7.67 -3.76 6.67
C ASP A 88 -8.09 -5.01 7.46
N PHE A 89 -7.71 -6.22 7.02
CA PHE A 89 -8.03 -7.47 7.72
C PHE A 89 -7.36 -7.57 9.10
N GLN A 90 -6.17 -6.98 9.25
CA GLN A 90 -5.48 -6.89 10.53
C GLN A 90 -6.22 -5.92 11.45
N ALA A 91 -6.60 -4.75 10.94
CA ALA A 91 -7.38 -3.77 11.69
C ALA A 91 -8.74 -4.35 12.14
N ALA A 92 -9.43 -5.09 11.28
CA ALA A 92 -10.71 -5.72 11.60
C ALA A 92 -10.57 -6.70 12.79
N GLN A 93 -9.52 -7.51 12.81
CA GLN A 93 -9.22 -8.37 13.96
C GLN A 93 -8.91 -7.54 15.22
N LEU A 94 -8.14 -6.45 15.10
CA LEU A 94 -7.81 -5.57 16.22
C LEU A 94 -9.03 -4.83 16.80
N ILE A 95 -10.04 -4.54 15.98
CA ILE A 95 -11.33 -3.98 16.42
C ILE A 95 -12.08 -5.03 17.22
N ILE A 96 -12.20 -6.26 16.69
CA ILE A 96 -12.84 -7.37 17.40
C ILE A 96 -12.13 -7.63 18.74
N ASP A 97 -10.81 -7.45 18.82
CA ASP A 97 -10.02 -7.64 20.04
C ASP A 97 -9.99 -6.41 20.98
N ASP A 98 -10.68 -5.30 20.63
CA ASP A 98 -10.66 -3.99 21.33
C ASP A 98 -9.23 -3.48 21.58
N LYS A 99 -8.39 -3.52 20.54
CA LYS A 99 -6.96 -3.11 20.59
C LYS A 99 -6.66 -1.78 19.92
N ILE A 100 -7.58 -1.27 19.11
CA ILE A 100 -7.47 0.03 18.48
C ILE A 100 -8.65 0.93 18.85
N LYS A 101 -8.50 2.25 18.68
CA LYS A 101 -9.54 3.24 19.01
C LYS A 101 -10.08 3.96 17.79
N LYS A 102 -11.29 4.49 17.92
CA LYS A 102 -11.94 5.33 16.91
C LYS A 102 -11.11 6.57 16.57
N ILE A 103 -11.16 6.97 15.31
CA ILE A 103 -10.44 8.08 14.70
C ILE A 103 -11.26 9.36 14.79
N ASP A 104 -10.62 10.46 15.19
CA ASP A 104 -11.23 11.80 15.14
C ASP A 104 -11.17 12.39 13.72
N PHE A 105 -12.02 11.87 12.82
CA PHE A 105 -12.11 12.35 11.43
C PHE A 105 -12.52 13.81 11.32
N LYS A 106 -13.25 14.34 12.31
CA LYS A 106 -13.64 15.75 12.32
C LYS A 106 -12.41 16.65 12.42
N SER A 107 -11.47 16.32 13.31
CA SER A 107 -10.18 17.03 13.38
C SER A 107 -9.32 16.80 12.14
N LEU A 108 -9.30 15.57 11.60
CA LEU A 108 -8.50 15.20 10.44
C LEU A 108 -8.91 15.97 9.18
N PHE A 109 -10.18 15.90 8.79
CA PHE A 109 -10.68 16.39 7.50
C PHE A 109 -11.59 17.63 7.60
N ASN A 110 -11.70 18.27 8.77
CA ASN A 110 -12.57 19.43 9.01
C ASN A 110 -14.08 19.16 8.81
N ILE A 111 -14.55 17.94 9.13
CA ILE A 111 -15.95 17.56 8.92
C ILE A 111 -16.89 18.25 9.92
N GLU A 112 -17.74 19.14 9.40
CA GLU A 112 -18.85 19.76 10.11
C GLU A 112 -20.14 18.96 9.86
N GLY A 113 -20.44 17.99 10.73
CA GLY A 113 -21.71 17.23 10.66
C GLY A 113 -21.52 15.72 10.78
N ASN A 114 -22.22 14.99 9.91
CA ASN A 114 -22.11 13.54 9.79
C ASN A 114 -20.74 13.19 9.20
N VAL A 115 -20.01 12.30 9.90
CA VAL A 115 -18.68 11.89 9.49
C VAL A 115 -18.73 11.06 8.21
N LEU A 116 -19.67 10.11 8.11
CA LEU A 116 -19.76 9.20 6.97
C LEU A 116 -20.01 9.95 5.66
N ASP A 117 -20.92 10.93 5.65
CA ASP A 117 -21.19 11.78 4.47
C ASP A 117 -19.91 12.51 4.03
N GLY A 118 -19.10 12.98 4.98
CA GLY A 118 -17.81 13.60 4.71
C GLY A 118 -16.76 12.62 4.16
N LEU A 119 -16.76 11.36 4.64
CA LEU A 119 -15.87 10.31 4.12
C LEU A 119 -16.28 9.87 2.71
N GLU A 120 -17.57 9.72 2.45
CA GLU A 120 -18.15 9.42 1.13
C GLU A 120 -17.85 10.51 0.10
N HIS A 121 -17.62 11.73 0.55
CA HIS A 121 -17.23 12.85 -0.30
C HIS A 121 -15.74 12.82 -0.71
N ILE A 122 -14.83 12.39 0.17
CA ILE A 122 -13.37 12.49 -0.06
C ILE A 122 -12.73 11.19 -0.56
N PHE A 123 -13.26 10.03 -0.16
CA PHE A 123 -12.72 8.74 -0.56
C PHE A 123 -13.40 8.21 -1.80
N ARG A 124 -12.68 7.39 -2.56
CA ARG A 124 -13.23 6.65 -3.69
C ARG A 124 -14.41 5.78 -3.24
N LYS A 125 -15.45 5.72 -4.06
CA LYS A 125 -16.68 4.95 -3.80
C LYS A 125 -16.38 3.48 -3.51
N GLU A 126 -15.44 2.91 -4.26
CA GLU A 126 -14.98 1.53 -4.14
C GLU A 126 -14.39 1.25 -2.76
N ILE A 127 -13.67 2.21 -2.19
CA ILE A 127 -13.08 2.08 -0.87
C ILE A 127 -14.16 2.12 0.20
N ILE A 128 -15.12 3.04 0.11
CA ILE A 128 -16.25 3.09 1.06
C ILE A 128 -17.06 1.79 1.03
N GLU A 129 -17.35 1.26 -0.16
CA GLU A 129 -18.05 -0.02 -0.32
C GLU A 129 -17.24 -1.17 0.30
N HIS A 130 -15.93 -1.19 0.09
CA HIS A 130 -15.02 -2.16 0.71
C HIS A 130 -15.03 -2.10 2.24
N LEU A 131 -15.04 -0.90 2.84
CA LEU A 131 -15.16 -0.74 4.29
C LEU A 131 -16.51 -1.27 4.83
N LYS A 132 -17.61 -1.06 4.09
CA LYS A 132 -18.94 -1.58 4.45
C LYS A 132 -19.00 -3.11 4.40
N ILE A 133 -18.27 -3.74 3.48
CA ILE A 133 -18.16 -5.21 3.46
C ILE A 133 -17.48 -5.72 4.74
N TYR A 134 -16.50 -5.00 5.29
CA TYR A 134 -15.90 -5.35 6.57
C TYR A 134 -16.86 -5.18 7.76
N ASP A 135 -17.74 -4.17 7.76
CA ASP A 135 -18.79 -4.03 8.80
C ASP A 135 -19.65 -5.29 8.88
N ASP A 136 -20.20 -5.71 7.74
CA ASP A 136 -21.05 -6.89 7.62
C ASP A 136 -20.33 -8.16 8.10
N TYR A 137 -19.05 -8.28 7.72
CA TYR A 137 -18.25 -9.45 8.04
C TYR A 137 -17.83 -9.50 9.52
N ILE A 138 -17.50 -8.36 10.13
CA ILE A 138 -17.28 -8.23 11.58
C ILE A 138 -18.56 -8.61 12.32
N LEU A 139 -19.72 -8.11 11.89
CA LEU A 139 -21.01 -8.45 12.48
C LEU A 139 -21.29 -9.97 12.41
N GLN A 140 -21.02 -10.60 11.27
CA GLN A 140 -21.17 -12.06 11.10
C GLN A 140 -20.28 -12.84 12.09
N LEU A 141 -19.03 -12.41 12.24
CA LEU A 141 -18.10 -13.03 13.18
C LEU A 141 -18.47 -12.80 14.64
N ILE A 142 -18.90 -11.59 15.00
CA ILE A 142 -19.36 -11.27 16.36
C ILE A 142 -20.60 -12.08 16.70
N THR A 143 -21.55 -12.19 15.77
CA THR A 143 -22.78 -12.98 15.96
C THR A 143 -22.48 -14.44 16.30
N THR A 144 -21.46 -15.02 15.68
CA THR A 144 -21.11 -16.43 15.83
C THR A 144 -20.14 -16.70 16.98
N LYS A 145 -19.12 -15.86 17.16
CA LYS A 145 -18.00 -16.09 18.09
C LYS A 145 -18.05 -15.22 19.35
N TYR A 146 -18.62 -14.02 19.27
CA TYR A 146 -18.57 -13.02 20.35
C TYR A 146 -19.96 -12.40 20.64
N PRO A 147 -21.01 -13.20 20.89
CA PRO A 147 -22.38 -12.69 20.99
C PRO A 147 -22.61 -11.67 22.13
N HIS A 148 -21.69 -11.57 23.09
CA HIS A 148 -21.71 -10.57 24.15
C HIS A 148 -21.38 -9.14 23.68
N LYS A 149 -20.82 -9.00 22.47
CA LYS A 149 -20.55 -7.71 21.79
C LYS A 149 -21.71 -7.26 20.89
N LEU A 150 -22.80 -8.03 20.80
CA LEU A 150 -23.98 -7.60 20.07
C LEU A 150 -24.78 -6.60 20.89
N LEU A 151 -25.31 -5.59 20.21
CA LEU A 151 -26.31 -4.70 20.78
C LEU A 151 -27.68 -5.37 20.83
N SER A 152 -28.62 -4.72 21.52
CA SER A 152 -29.96 -5.27 21.76
C SER A 152 -30.78 -5.52 20.49
N ASP A 153 -30.47 -4.84 19.39
CA ASP A 153 -31.12 -5.03 18.10
C ASP A 153 -30.64 -6.30 17.35
N LYS A 154 -29.53 -6.90 17.80
CA LYS A 154 -28.83 -8.05 17.19
C LYS A 154 -28.36 -7.86 15.75
N ASN A 155 -28.43 -6.64 15.24
CA ASN A 155 -28.01 -6.27 13.89
C ASN A 155 -26.85 -5.26 13.91
N SER A 156 -26.38 -4.87 15.10
CA SER A 156 -25.21 -4.03 15.31
C SER A 156 -24.34 -4.59 16.43
N TYR A 157 -23.08 -4.16 16.45
CA TYR A 157 -22.09 -4.56 17.44
C TYR A 157 -21.49 -3.36 18.16
N ASP A 158 -20.99 -3.60 19.36
CA ASP A 158 -20.29 -2.66 20.24
C ASP A 158 -19.07 -3.39 20.80
N VAL A 159 -17.89 -3.09 20.25
CA VAL A 159 -16.63 -3.71 20.65
C VAL A 159 -15.98 -3.02 21.83
N ASP A 160 -16.27 -1.73 22.07
CA ASP A 160 -15.61 -0.90 23.09
C ASP A 160 -16.43 -0.65 24.37
N GLY A 161 -17.69 -1.08 24.37
CA GLY A 161 -18.61 -1.05 25.50
C GLY A 161 -19.28 0.31 25.75
N ASP A 162 -19.26 1.24 24.79
CA ASP A 162 -19.91 2.55 24.93
C ASP A 162 -21.45 2.53 24.71
N LYS A 163 -21.98 1.35 24.35
CA LYS A 163 -23.40 1.06 24.07
C LYS A 163 -23.92 1.70 22.78
N LYS A 164 -23.06 2.05 21.84
CA LYS A 164 -23.43 2.51 20.50
C LYS A 164 -22.93 1.53 19.46
N ALA A 165 -23.57 1.58 18.30
CA ALA A 165 -23.15 0.78 17.17
C ALA A 165 -21.78 1.27 16.70
N ASP A 166 -20.87 0.33 16.53
CA ASP A 166 -19.55 0.55 15.97
C ASP A 166 -19.53 0.21 14.49
N HIS A 167 -18.66 0.90 13.76
CA HIS A 167 -18.38 0.61 12.35
C HIS A 167 -16.87 0.55 12.10
N PHE A 168 -16.44 -0.36 11.23
CA PHE A 168 -15.07 -0.55 10.78
C PHE A 168 -14.40 0.77 10.39
N TRP A 169 -15.10 1.59 9.58
CA TRP A 169 -14.59 2.87 9.11
C TRP A 169 -14.27 3.84 10.26
N GLU A 170 -14.89 3.70 11.44
CA GLU A 170 -14.59 4.58 12.58
C GLU A 170 -13.18 4.37 13.12
N TYR A 171 -12.52 3.23 12.86
CA TYR A 171 -11.24 2.85 13.47
C TYR A 171 -10.03 2.94 12.52
N VAL A 172 -10.26 3.17 11.23
CA VAL A 172 -9.24 3.06 10.19
C VAL A 172 -9.26 4.27 9.27
N ILE A 173 -8.10 4.82 8.91
CA ILE A 173 -8.00 5.80 7.82
C ILE A 173 -7.47 5.05 6.59
N PRO A 174 -8.30 4.81 5.55
CA PRO A 174 -7.84 4.19 4.32
C PRO A 174 -6.75 5.03 3.67
N TYR A 175 -5.64 4.41 3.28
CA TYR A 175 -4.49 5.14 2.75
C TYR A 175 -4.17 4.78 1.30
N TYR A 176 -3.74 3.54 1.05
CA TYR A 176 -3.55 3.02 -0.29
C TYR A 176 -4.28 1.69 -0.43
N SER A 177 -4.51 1.30 -1.68
CA SER A 177 -5.15 0.04 -2.00
C SER A 177 -4.47 -0.61 -3.17
N GLN A 178 -4.46 -1.94 -3.20
CA GLN A 178 -3.83 -2.72 -4.25
C GLN A 178 -4.66 -3.96 -4.57
N ASP A 179 -4.72 -4.33 -5.85
CA ASP A 179 -5.25 -5.60 -6.32
C ASP A 179 -4.16 -6.40 -7.02
N LYS A 180 -4.42 -7.68 -7.32
CA LYS A 180 -3.43 -8.56 -7.94
C LYS A 180 -3.60 -8.65 -9.44
N VAL A 181 -2.47 -8.80 -10.12
CA VAL A 181 -2.40 -9.12 -11.54
C VAL A 181 -1.41 -10.26 -11.80
N ILE A 182 -1.61 -10.97 -12.90
CA ILE A 182 -0.60 -11.87 -13.45
C ILE A 182 0.11 -11.09 -14.56
N ALA A 183 1.36 -10.74 -14.31
CA ALA A 183 2.24 -10.09 -15.27
C ALA A 183 3.06 -11.16 -16.02
N TYR A 184 3.27 -11.00 -17.33
CA TYR A 184 3.94 -11.98 -18.16
C TYR A 184 4.80 -11.32 -19.24
N ASN A 185 5.97 -11.90 -19.49
CA ASN A 185 6.96 -11.38 -20.42
C ASN A 185 6.65 -11.82 -21.86
N ILE A 186 6.72 -10.90 -22.82
CA ILE A 186 6.53 -11.18 -24.26
C ILE A 186 7.85 -11.15 -25.06
N ASP A 187 8.95 -10.73 -24.45
CA ASP A 187 10.28 -10.72 -25.07
C ASP A 187 10.85 -12.14 -25.17
N ASN A 188 11.00 -12.62 -26.41
CA ASN A 188 11.54 -13.93 -26.72
C ASN A 188 13.07 -13.97 -26.84
N THR A 189 13.77 -12.83 -26.73
CA THR A 189 15.23 -12.75 -26.80
C THR A 189 15.88 -13.53 -25.65
N PHE A 190 15.40 -13.28 -24.43
CA PHE A 190 15.85 -13.98 -23.21
C PHE A 190 14.89 -15.07 -22.75
N ARG A 191 13.79 -15.28 -23.49
CA ARG A 191 12.77 -16.32 -23.27
C ARG A 191 12.43 -17.06 -24.58
N PRO A 192 13.40 -17.68 -25.26
CA PRO A 192 13.18 -18.26 -26.60
C PRO A 192 12.19 -19.45 -26.63
N HIS A 193 11.84 -19.98 -25.46
CA HIS A 193 10.84 -21.05 -25.30
C HIS A 193 9.40 -20.53 -25.34
N ILE A 194 9.17 -19.24 -25.08
CA ILE A 194 7.86 -18.59 -25.18
C ILE A 194 7.47 -18.47 -26.66
N LYS A 195 6.25 -18.89 -26.98
CA LYS A 195 5.72 -18.91 -28.35
C LYS A 195 4.49 -18.03 -28.41
N LEU A 196 4.65 -16.85 -28.99
CA LEU A 196 3.58 -15.88 -29.23
C LEU A 196 3.47 -15.59 -30.73
N THR A 197 2.25 -15.42 -31.20
CA THR A 197 1.96 -14.82 -32.51
C THR A 197 2.35 -13.34 -32.51
N ASP A 198 2.48 -12.74 -33.69
CA ASP A 198 2.82 -11.30 -33.77
C ASP A 198 1.69 -10.42 -33.21
N GLU A 199 0.42 -10.83 -33.40
CA GLU A 199 -0.74 -10.17 -32.79
C GLU A 199 -0.70 -10.21 -31.25
N GLU A 200 -0.27 -11.33 -30.65
CA GLU A 200 -0.16 -11.46 -29.19
C GLU A 200 1.02 -10.69 -28.61
N LYS A 201 2.09 -10.47 -29.38
CA LYS A 201 3.19 -9.57 -28.95
C LYS A 201 2.72 -8.12 -28.94
N GLU A 202 1.95 -7.72 -29.95
CA GLU A 202 1.42 -6.36 -30.05
C GLU A 202 0.37 -6.11 -28.96
N ASN A 203 -0.67 -6.95 -28.90
CA ASN A 203 -1.88 -6.71 -28.11
C ASN A 203 -1.96 -7.49 -26.79
N GLY A 204 -1.03 -8.41 -26.55
CA GLY A 204 -1.15 -9.39 -25.46
C GLY A 204 -1.98 -10.63 -25.84
N ILE A 205 -1.93 -11.64 -24.98
CA ILE A 205 -2.67 -12.90 -25.15
C ILE A 205 -4.16 -12.69 -24.87
N ASP A 206 -5.04 -13.23 -25.71
CA ASP A 206 -6.48 -13.30 -25.45
C ASP A 206 -6.83 -14.48 -24.51
N PHE A 207 -7.11 -14.16 -23.25
CA PHE A 207 -7.47 -15.15 -22.24
C PHE A 207 -8.98 -15.41 -22.19
N LYS A 208 -9.40 -16.53 -22.79
CA LYS A 208 -10.80 -16.99 -22.79
C LYS A 208 -11.32 -17.35 -21.40
N ASP A 209 -10.49 -18.00 -20.59
CA ASP A 209 -10.79 -18.29 -19.19
C ASP A 209 -9.94 -17.39 -18.30
N LYS A 210 -10.58 -16.35 -17.73
CA LYS A 210 -9.94 -15.37 -16.86
C LYS A 210 -9.84 -15.82 -15.40
N SER A 211 -10.19 -17.06 -15.05
CA SER A 211 -9.86 -17.58 -13.72
C SER A 211 -8.34 -17.64 -13.51
N TRP A 212 -7.88 -17.61 -12.26
CA TRP A 212 -6.45 -17.79 -11.94
C TRP A 212 -5.87 -19.03 -12.64
N PHE A 213 -6.61 -20.15 -12.62
CA PHE A 213 -6.17 -21.39 -13.27
C PHE A 213 -6.20 -21.31 -14.80
N GLY A 214 -7.26 -20.74 -15.37
CA GLY A 214 -7.40 -20.54 -16.80
C GLY A 214 -6.26 -19.71 -17.39
N ILE A 215 -5.94 -18.58 -16.76
CA ILE A 215 -4.84 -17.71 -17.18
C ILE A 215 -3.51 -18.46 -17.18
N MET A 216 -3.17 -19.11 -16.06
CA MET A 216 -1.90 -19.81 -15.93
C MET A 216 -1.78 -21.00 -16.87
N LYS A 217 -2.90 -21.70 -17.14
CA LYS A 217 -2.94 -22.77 -18.14
C LYS A 217 -2.69 -22.23 -19.55
N THR A 218 -3.29 -21.09 -19.91
CA THR A 218 -3.04 -20.44 -21.20
C THR A 218 -1.58 -20.03 -21.32
N LEU A 219 -0.96 -19.44 -20.28
CA LEU A 219 0.47 -19.12 -20.30
C LEU A 219 1.31 -20.38 -20.51
N LYS A 220 1.02 -21.48 -19.81
CA LYS A 220 1.69 -22.76 -20.00
C LYS A 220 1.59 -23.27 -21.45
N GLU A 221 0.43 -23.13 -22.09
CA GLU A 221 0.20 -23.51 -23.50
C GLU A 221 1.07 -22.70 -24.47
N HIS A 222 1.43 -21.45 -24.10
CA HIS A 222 2.39 -20.60 -24.82
C HIS A 222 3.85 -20.85 -24.43
N GLY A 223 4.11 -21.87 -23.61
CA GLY A 223 5.46 -22.30 -23.26
C GLY A 223 6.05 -21.59 -22.05
N TYR A 224 5.29 -20.87 -21.24
CA TYR A 224 5.78 -20.29 -19.99
C TYR A 224 6.06 -21.41 -18.98
N THR A 225 7.25 -21.40 -18.37
CA THR A 225 7.76 -22.50 -17.52
C THR A 225 8.28 -22.04 -16.17
N ASN A 226 8.74 -20.79 -16.06
CA ASN A 226 9.27 -20.25 -14.82
C ASN A 226 8.34 -19.15 -14.29
N PHE A 227 7.94 -19.25 -13.03
CA PHE A 227 6.92 -18.40 -12.42
C PHE A 227 7.43 -17.76 -11.14
N GLY A 228 7.21 -16.45 -11.02
CA GLY A 228 7.41 -15.68 -9.81
C GLY A 228 6.15 -15.65 -8.95
N TRP A 229 6.31 -15.96 -7.67
CA TRP A 229 5.24 -15.96 -6.68
C TRP A 229 5.66 -15.07 -5.53
N ASN A 230 4.76 -14.23 -5.06
CA ASN A 230 5.03 -13.52 -3.83
C ASN A 230 4.98 -14.50 -2.64
N ASN A 231 5.95 -14.40 -1.73
CA ASN A 231 6.06 -15.30 -0.59
C ASN A 231 5.16 -14.85 0.59
N ALA A 232 3.98 -14.34 0.26
CA ALA A 232 2.96 -13.91 1.20
C ALA A 232 1.97 -15.04 1.42
N TYR A 233 2.01 -15.66 2.61
CA TYR A 233 1.16 -16.82 2.91
C TYR A 233 -0.33 -16.54 2.73
N TYR A 234 -0.77 -15.29 2.91
CA TYR A 234 -2.19 -14.98 2.87
C TYR A 234 -2.69 -14.88 1.43
N ASP A 235 -1.95 -14.22 0.54
CA ASP A 235 -2.25 -14.17 -0.89
C ASP A 235 -2.33 -15.58 -1.47
N ASN A 236 -1.35 -16.41 -1.12
CA ASN A 236 -1.28 -17.79 -1.57
C ASN A 236 -2.41 -18.65 -0.99
N LEU A 237 -2.86 -18.39 0.24
CA LEU A 237 -4.07 -18.99 0.81
C LEU A 237 -5.33 -18.61 0.01
N MET A 238 -5.47 -17.34 -0.39
CA MET A 238 -6.60 -16.84 -1.18
C MET A 238 -6.63 -17.50 -2.57
N ILE A 239 -5.49 -17.52 -3.27
CA ILE A 239 -5.35 -18.19 -4.59
C ILE A 239 -5.71 -19.68 -4.48
N GLY A 240 -5.19 -20.36 -3.45
CA GLY A 240 -5.50 -21.77 -3.19
C GLY A 240 -6.98 -22.02 -2.94
N ALA A 241 -7.67 -21.12 -2.22
CA ALA A 241 -9.10 -21.21 -2.01
C ALA A 241 -9.89 -21.02 -3.32
N PHE A 242 -9.51 -20.07 -4.18
CA PHE A 242 -10.15 -19.92 -5.50
C PHE A 242 -9.91 -21.13 -6.40
N TYR A 243 -8.72 -21.75 -6.33
CA TYR A 243 -8.45 -22.96 -7.08
C TYR A 243 -9.26 -24.16 -6.59
N GLU A 244 -9.43 -24.28 -5.27
CA GLU A 244 -10.29 -25.31 -4.69
C GLU A 244 -11.75 -25.15 -5.15
N ASP A 245 -12.27 -23.91 -5.18
CA ASP A 245 -13.62 -23.67 -5.71
C ASP A 245 -13.71 -23.97 -7.21
N PHE A 246 -12.69 -23.60 -7.99
CA PHE A 246 -12.64 -23.91 -9.41
C PHE A 246 -12.75 -25.42 -9.68
N LYS A 247 -12.07 -26.26 -8.88
CA LYS A 247 -12.14 -27.73 -9.00
C LYS A 247 -13.43 -28.29 -8.43
N ASN A 248 -13.89 -27.74 -7.30
CA ASN A 248 -15.04 -28.21 -6.54
C ASN A 248 -16.00 -27.02 -6.27
N PRO A 249 -16.84 -26.60 -7.25
CA PRO A 249 -17.64 -25.39 -7.11
C PRO A 249 -18.55 -25.41 -5.89
N GLY A 250 -18.46 -24.39 -5.05
CA GLY A 250 -19.19 -24.26 -3.78
C GLY A 250 -18.43 -24.79 -2.56
N SER A 251 -17.16 -25.16 -2.72
CA SER A 251 -16.33 -25.71 -1.63
C SER A 251 -15.82 -24.61 -0.73
N THR A 252 -15.26 -23.54 -1.29
CA THR A 252 -14.69 -22.40 -0.57
C THR A 252 -15.40 -21.10 -0.87
N ILE A 253 -16.19 -20.99 -1.95
CA ILE A 253 -17.09 -19.85 -2.20
C ILE A 253 -18.53 -20.29 -1.93
N ASP A 254 -19.30 -19.49 -1.21
CA ASP A 254 -20.72 -19.74 -1.02
C ASP A 254 -21.50 -19.39 -2.30
N LYS A 255 -22.27 -20.34 -2.84
CA LYS A 255 -23.01 -20.16 -4.10
C LYS A 255 -24.16 -19.16 -4.00
N GLN A 256 -24.68 -18.91 -2.81
CA GLN A 256 -25.80 -18.00 -2.59
C GLN A 256 -25.31 -16.57 -2.39
N THR A 257 -24.26 -16.39 -1.61
CA THR A 257 -23.74 -15.05 -1.28
C THR A 257 -22.60 -14.60 -2.19
N ASN A 258 -21.98 -15.53 -2.94
CA ASN A 258 -20.76 -15.30 -3.71
C ASN A 258 -19.61 -14.73 -2.85
N GLN A 259 -19.54 -15.15 -1.58
CA GLN A 259 -18.49 -14.77 -0.64
C GLN A 259 -17.59 -15.96 -0.34
N LEU A 260 -16.32 -15.68 -0.05
CA LEU A 260 -15.41 -16.71 0.44
C LEU A 260 -15.87 -17.18 1.82
N LYS A 261 -15.87 -18.50 2.03
CA LYS A 261 -16.14 -19.09 3.33
C LYS A 261 -14.99 -18.76 4.29
N GLN A 262 -15.35 -18.47 5.52
CA GLN A 262 -14.42 -18.20 6.61
C GLN A 262 -13.33 -19.27 6.72
N PHE A 263 -12.06 -18.85 6.74
CA PHE A 263 -10.96 -19.74 7.11
C PHE A 263 -10.98 -20.04 8.61
N ASP A 264 -10.77 -21.30 8.95
CA ASP A 264 -10.65 -21.81 10.31
C ASP A 264 -9.65 -22.98 10.39
N PHE A 265 -9.46 -23.54 11.58
CA PHE A 265 -8.53 -24.66 11.81
C PHE A 265 -8.89 -25.95 11.04
N SER A 266 -10.12 -26.08 10.56
CA SER A 266 -10.59 -27.25 9.83
C SER A 266 -10.32 -27.17 8.32
N ASN A 267 -10.27 -25.97 7.74
CA ASN A 267 -10.19 -25.79 6.28
C ASN A 267 -8.90 -25.11 5.78
N TYR A 268 -8.14 -24.39 6.60
CA TYR A 268 -7.01 -23.59 6.10
C TYR A 268 -5.92 -24.43 5.42
N LYS A 269 -5.69 -25.65 5.89
CA LYS A 269 -4.70 -26.57 5.28
C LYS A 269 -5.12 -26.97 3.88
N GLN A 270 -6.41 -27.20 3.65
CA GLN A 270 -6.93 -27.52 2.32
C GLN A 270 -6.65 -26.37 1.36
N ALA A 271 -6.91 -25.12 1.76
CA ALA A 271 -6.61 -23.97 0.91
C ALA A 271 -5.11 -23.85 0.58
N ILE A 272 -4.21 -24.04 1.55
CA ILE A 272 -2.75 -24.04 1.29
C ILE A 272 -2.33 -25.22 0.40
N ASP A 273 -2.85 -26.43 0.65
CA ASP A 273 -2.55 -27.61 -0.16
C ASP A 273 -3.08 -27.43 -1.59
N SER A 274 -4.25 -26.80 -1.75
CA SER A 274 -4.81 -26.44 -3.05
C SER A 274 -3.97 -25.38 -3.75
N PHE A 275 -3.34 -24.44 -3.06
CA PHE A 275 -2.35 -23.56 -3.66
C PHE A 275 -1.13 -24.34 -4.19
N ASN A 276 -0.60 -25.27 -3.41
CA ASN A 276 0.53 -26.11 -3.86
C ASN A 276 0.14 -26.95 -5.09
N ASN A 277 -1.09 -27.47 -5.11
CA ASN A 277 -1.64 -28.18 -6.26
C ASN A 277 -1.86 -27.25 -7.46
N PHE A 278 -2.32 -26.02 -7.23
CA PHE A 278 -2.46 -24.99 -8.26
C PHE A 278 -1.12 -24.74 -8.95
N VAL A 279 -0.06 -24.49 -8.18
CA VAL A 279 1.30 -24.31 -8.72
C VAL A 279 1.73 -25.55 -9.51
N LYS A 280 1.54 -26.75 -8.95
CA LYS A 280 1.91 -28.00 -9.63
C LYS A 280 1.15 -28.23 -10.93
N ASP A 281 -0.15 -27.98 -10.96
CA ASP A 281 -0.98 -28.25 -12.13
C ASP A 281 -0.75 -27.21 -13.23
N THR A 282 -0.48 -25.96 -12.85
CA THR A 282 -0.21 -24.86 -13.78
C THR A 282 1.22 -24.86 -14.30
N THR A 283 2.22 -25.12 -13.47
CA THR A 283 3.64 -25.09 -13.87
C THR A 283 4.21 -26.45 -14.28
N SER A 284 3.54 -27.56 -13.87
CA SER A 284 4.06 -28.96 -13.92
C SER A 284 5.13 -29.29 -12.87
N TYR A 285 5.53 -28.32 -12.06
CA TYR A 285 6.59 -28.48 -11.07
C TYR A 285 6.06 -28.31 -9.65
N ASP A 286 6.62 -29.07 -8.72
CA ASP A 286 6.32 -28.86 -7.30
C ASP A 286 6.71 -27.42 -6.91
N ILE A 287 5.97 -26.80 -6.00
CA ILE A 287 6.28 -25.44 -5.54
C ILE A 287 7.68 -25.33 -4.92
N ARG A 288 8.24 -26.43 -4.42
CA ARG A 288 9.61 -26.52 -3.90
C ARG A 288 10.67 -26.53 -4.99
N ASP A 289 10.31 -26.67 -6.26
CA ASP A 289 11.25 -26.58 -7.38
C ASP A 289 11.59 -25.12 -7.67
N THR A 290 12.57 -24.61 -6.93
CA THR A 290 13.02 -23.21 -7.01
C THR A 290 13.67 -22.85 -8.34
N LYS A 291 13.84 -23.79 -9.27
CA LYS A 291 14.28 -23.48 -10.64
C LYS A 291 13.14 -22.96 -11.51
N HIS A 292 11.92 -23.43 -11.24
CA HIS A 292 10.72 -23.08 -12.00
C HIS A 292 9.76 -22.21 -11.19
N ASN A 293 9.83 -22.22 -9.86
CA ASN A 293 8.95 -21.48 -8.97
C ASN A 293 9.78 -20.58 -8.02
N PHE A 294 9.87 -19.29 -8.33
CA PHE A 294 10.58 -18.31 -7.50
C PHE A 294 9.65 -17.78 -6.41
N LEU A 295 9.93 -18.11 -5.15
CA LEU A 295 9.16 -17.63 -4.00
C LEU A 295 9.87 -16.43 -3.36
N ILE A 296 9.40 -15.21 -3.63
CA ILE A 296 10.11 -13.97 -3.26
C ILE A 296 9.19 -13.09 -2.41
N GLY A 297 9.67 -12.65 -1.24
CA GLY A 297 8.87 -11.86 -0.30
C GLY A 297 8.83 -10.36 -0.61
N ASP A 298 9.86 -9.85 -1.28
CA ASP A 298 10.01 -8.44 -1.63
C ASP A 298 9.42 -8.17 -3.03
N GLY A 299 8.56 -7.16 -3.16
CA GLY A 299 7.88 -6.83 -4.40
C GLY A 299 8.83 -6.44 -5.52
N LEU A 300 9.83 -5.61 -5.22
CA LEU A 300 10.85 -5.15 -6.17
C LEU A 300 11.77 -6.29 -6.60
N GLU A 301 12.18 -7.16 -5.69
CA GLU A 301 12.95 -8.36 -6.04
C GLU A 301 12.13 -9.30 -6.95
N LEU A 302 10.84 -9.50 -6.65
CA LEU A 302 9.95 -10.33 -7.46
C LEU A 302 9.76 -9.76 -8.86
N LEU A 303 9.46 -8.47 -8.95
CA LEU A 303 9.40 -7.69 -10.19
C LEU A 303 10.67 -7.87 -11.01
N ASN A 304 11.84 -7.68 -10.40
CA ASN A 304 13.13 -7.78 -11.07
C ASN A 304 13.37 -9.17 -11.67
N THR A 305 12.82 -10.24 -11.08
CA THR A 305 12.92 -11.56 -11.71
C THR A 305 12.13 -11.70 -13.00
N LEU A 306 11.13 -10.85 -13.26
CA LEU A 306 10.33 -10.86 -14.48
C LEU A 306 10.98 -10.05 -15.60
N ILE A 307 11.51 -8.87 -15.28
CA ILE A 307 11.98 -7.87 -16.25
C ILE A 307 13.48 -7.95 -16.57
N GLU A 308 14.28 -8.63 -15.74
CA GLU A 308 15.71 -8.73 -15.95
C GLU A 308 16.04 -9.47 -17.27
N PRO A 309 16.87 -8.89 -18.17
CA PRO A 309 17.16 -9.43 -19.49
C PRO A 309 18.21 -10.56 -19.41
N LYS A 310 17.86 -11.63 -18.68
CA LYS A 310 18.69 -12.82 -18.46
C LYS A 310 17.89 -14.09 -18.60
N PHE A 311 18.52 -15.16 -19.08
CA PHE A 311 17.94 -16.50 -19.13
C PHE A 311 17.64 -17.05 -17.72
N ASN A 312 16.71 -18.01 -17.64
CA ASN A 312 16.32 -18.72 -16.41
C ASN A 312 15.79 -17.79 -15.30
N LYS A 313 15.11 -16.74 -15.72
CA LYS A 313 14.38 -15.79 -14.88
C LYS A 313 12.88 -16.06 -15.02
N ALA A 314 12.04 -15.36 -14.27
CA ALA A 314 10.60 -15.57 -14.34
C ALA A 314 10.09 -15.22 -15.75
N ASP A 315 9.19 -16.06 -16.27
CA ASP A 315 8.48 -15.83 -17.52
C ASP A 315 7.18 -15.06 -17.23
N ALA A 316 6.57 -15.32 -16.07
CA ALA A 316 5.42 -14.61 -15.53
C ALA A 316 5.51 -14.50 -14.00
N ALA A 317 4.85 -13.51 -13.41
CA ALA A 317 4.81 -13.31 -11.97
C ALA A 317 3.45 -12.80 -11.48
N ILE A 318 3.10 -13.10 -10.23
CA ILE A 318 1.93 -12.51 -9.55
C ILE A 318 2.38 -11.27 -8.80
N LEU A 319 1.92 -10.11 -9.25
CA LEU A 319 2.31 -8.80 -8.73
C LEU A 319 1.11 -8.07 -8.16
N TYR A 320 1.36 -7.10 -7.27
CA TYR A 320 0.36 -6.06 -7.05
C TYR A 320 0.31 -5.13 -8.26
N ASN A 321 -0.81 -4.47 -8.48
CA ASN A 321 -1.00 -3.61 -9.64
C ASN A 321 0.01 -2.45 -9.73
N GLY A 322 0.50 -1.93 -8.59
CA GLY A 322 1.59 -0.95 -8.54
C GLY A 322 2.91 -1.53 -9.10
N ASP A 323 3.39 -2.65 -8.56
CA ASP A 323 4.60 -3.31 -9.06
C ASP A 323 4.49 -3.70 -10.55
N ALA A 324 3.28 -3.97 -11.03
CA ALA A 324 3.05 -4.29 -12.44
C ALA A 324 3.14 -3.08 -13.38
N ILE A 325 2.91 -1.86 -12.87
CA ILE A 325 3.17 -0.61 -13.61
C ILE A 325 4.69 -0.51 -13.82
N ASP A 326 5.48 -0.65 -12.75
CA ASP A 326 6.94 -0.66 -12.83
C ASP A 326 7.49 -1.81 -13.71
N ALA A 327 6.75 -2.93 -13.79
CA ALA A 327 7.07 -4.02 -14.71
C ALA A 327 6.87 -3.64 -16.17
N TYR A 328 5.81 -2.89 -16.47
CA TYR A 328 5.52 -2.43 -17.81
C TYR A 328 6.58 -1.42 -18.27
N TYR A 329 6.96 -0.48 -17.41
CA TYR A 329 8.06 0.47 -17.61
C TYR A 329 9.40 -0.09 -17.11
N SER A 330 9.80 -1.22 -17.70
CA SER A 330 10.99 -1.95 -17.32
C SER A 330 12.30 -1.15 -17.44
N SER A 331 12.34 -0.13 -18.31
CA SER A 331 13.55 0.61 -18.66
C SER A 331 14.12 1.40 -17.47
N ASP A 332 13.27 1.87 -16.56
CA ASP A 332 13.64 2.54 -15.31
C ASP A 332 14.46 1.65 -14.37
N ASN A 333 14.16 0.35 -14.39
CA ASN A 333 14.82 -0.65 -13.56
C ASN A 333 16.05 -1.25 -14.26
N PHE A 334 15.95 -1.45 -15.58
CA PHE A 334 17.03 -1.97 -16.42
C PHE A 334 17.05 -1.23 -17.76
N GLY A 335 17.93 -0.25 -17.93
CA GLY A 335 17.97 0.58 -19.15
C GLY A 335 18.23 -0.12 -20.49
N ASN A 336 18.46 -1.44 -20.50
CA ASN A 336 18.55 -2.26 -21.72
C ASN A 336 17.28 -3.10 -21.97
N THR A 337 16.27 -3.02 -21.11
CA THR A 337 14.99 -3.70 -21.26
C THR A 337 13.96 -2.67 -21.74
N PRO A 338 13.46 -2.79 -22.99
CA PRO A 338 12.44 -1.88 -23.49
C PRO A 338 11.15 -1.98 -22.70
N ASP A 339 10.45 -0.86 -22.59
CA ASP A 339 9.11 -0.79 -22.01
C ASP A 339 8.10 -1.53 -22.86
N GLY A 340 7.00 -1.94 -22.23
CA GLY A 340 5.97 -2.73 -22.90
C GLY A 340 6.44 -4.13 -23.32
N ASN A 341 7.50 -4.68 -22.73
CA ASN A 341 7.80 -6.11 -22.86
C ASN A 341 7.09 -6.98 -21.83
N ILE A 342 6.43 -6.36 -20.85
CA ILE A 342 5.55 -7.03 -19.91
C ILE A 342 4.10 -6.71 -20.29
N ARG A 343 3.25 -7.72 -20.23
CA ARG A 343 1.80 -7.60 -20.33
C ARG A 343 1.19 -8.12 -19.03
N PHE A 344 -0.08 -7.80 -18.78
CA PHE A 344 -0.75 -8.21 -17.55
C PHE A 344 -2.18 -8.64 -17.81
N ILE A 345 -2.72 -9.40 -16.86
CA ILE A 345 -4.14 -9.70 -16.80
C ILE A 345 -4.62 -9.81 -15.36
N ARG A 346 -5.81 -9.25 -15.10
CA ARG A 346 -6.54 -9.43 -13.84
C ARG A 346 -7.34 -10.73 -13.86
N PRO A 347 -7.18 -11.60 -12.85
CA PRO A 347 -8.03 -12.75 -12.66
C PRO A 347 -9.48 -12.34 -12.36
N LYS A 348 -10.45 -13.13 -12.84
CA LYS A 348 -11.89 -12.90 -12.62
C LYS A 348 -12.26 -12.83 -11.15
N ASN A 349 -11.69 -13.71 -10.31
CA ASN A 349 -11.87 -13.67 -8.87
C ASN A 349 -10.62 -13.04 -8.27
N ASN A 350 -10.67 -11.74 -8.00
CA ASN A 350 -9.56 -10.98 -7.43
C ASN A 350 -9.88 -10.51 -6.01
N TYR A 351 -8.91 -9.91 -5.34
CA TYR A 351 -9.08 -9.44 -3.98
C TYR A 351 -8.36 -8.12 -3.78
N LEU A 352 -8.97 -7.25 -2.99
CA LEU A 352 -8.48 -5.90 -2.72
C LEU A 352 -7.84 -5.87 -1.33
N LEU A 353 -6.60 -5.42 -1.29
CA LEU A 353 -5.91 -5.03 -0.06
C LEU A 353 -6.11 -3.53 0.13
N VAL A 354 -6.53 -3.10 1.31
CA VAL A 354 -6.49 -1.69 1.71
C VAL A 354 -5.57 -1.54 2.91
N ASP A 355 -4.53 -0.74 2.73
CA ASP A 355 -3.66 -0.34 3.82
C ASP A 355 -4.29 0.84 4.56
N VAL A 356 -4.22 0.77 5.89
CA VAL A 356 -4.97 1.64 6.79
C VAL A 356 -4.10 2.16 7.92
N TRP A 357 -4.22 3.45 8.22
CA TRP A 357 -3.71 3.98 9.49
C TRP A 357 -4.63 3.58 10.64
N ILE A 358 -4.03 3.11 11.72
CA ILE A 358 -4.72 2.74 12.97
C ILE A 358 -4.04 3.37 14.18
N GLN A 359 -4.81 3.55 15.25
CA GLN A 359 -4.33 4.08 16.53
C GLN A 359 -4.55 3.07 17.67
N ALA A 360 -3.54 2.89 18.51
CA ALA A 360 -3.62 2.01 19.67
C ALA A 360 -4.69 2.49 20.66
N LYS A 361 -5.44 1.54 21.23
CA LYS A 361 -6.47 1.82 22.26
C LYS A 361 -5.90 2.51 23.49
N SER A 362 -4.64 2.27 23.83
CA SER A 362 -3.96 2.84 25.00
C SER A 362 -3.68 4.35 24.91
N LEU A 363 -3.90 4.97 23.74
CA LEU A 363 -3.73 6.41 23.58
C LEU A 363 -4.81 7.20 24.33
N THR A 364 -4.36 8.17 25.15
CA THR A 364 -5.24 9.22 25.68
C THR A 364 -5.85 10.05 24.54
N ASP A 365 -6.98 10.71 24.77
CA ASP A 365 -7.63 11.53 23.75
C ASP A 365 -6.74 12.68 23.27
N LYS A 366 -5.95 13.25 24.16
CA LYS A 366 -4.95 14.26 23.78
C LYS A 366 -3.90 13.67 22.84
N GLN A 367 -3.28 12.54 23.18
CA GLN A 367 -2.26 11.93 22.33
C GLN A 367 -2.83 11.51 20.97
N SER A 368 -4.05 10.97 20.97
CA SER A 368 -4.75 10.60 19.75
C SER A 368 -5.00 11.82 18.86
N LYS A 369 -5.50 12.92 19.44
CA LYS A 369 -5.70 14.18 18.73
C LYS A 369 -4.39 14.77 18.21
N ASP A 370 -3.34 14.77 19.02
CA ASP A 370 -2.01 15.27 18.63
C ASP A 370 -1.45 14.44 17.46
N PHE A 371 -1.66 13.13 17.45
CA PHE A 371 -1.27 12.26 16.34
C PHE A 371 -2.11 12.50 15.08
N ILE A 372 -3.43 12.64 15.21
CA ILE A 372 -4.32 12.95 14.07
C ILE A 372 -3.99 14.31 13.44
N LEU A 373 -3.70 15.33 14.25
CA LEU A 373 -3.24 16.62 13.74
C LEU A 373 -1.88 16.52 13.06
N GLU A 374 -1.01 15.61 13.50
CA GLU A 374 0.23 15.33 12.77
C GLU A 374 -0.08 14.74 11.38
N LEU A 375 -0.88 13.68 11.30
CA LEU A 375 -1.23 13.08 10.01
C LEU A 375 -1.86 14.12 9.06
N LYS A 376 -2.73 14.98 9.59
CA LYS A 376 -3.31 16.09 8.83
C LYS A 376 -2.26 17.00 8.20
N ASN A 377 -1.26 17.40 8.98
CA ASN A 377 -0.27 18.38 8.53
C ASN A 377 0.82 17.75 7.66
N THR A 378 1.09 16.46 7.83
CA THR A 378 2.25 15.76 7.24
C THR A 378 1.91 14.84 6.08
N LEU A 379 0.69 14.27 6.03
CA LEU A 379 0.25 13.36 4.96
C LEU A 379 -0.95 13.95 4.23
N TYR A 380 -1.98 14.33 4.98
CA TYR A 380 -3.24 14.80 4.42
C TYR A 380 -3.25 16.32 4.20
N ASN A 381 -2.08 16.89 3.91
CA ASN A 381 -1.91 18.33 3.83
C ASN A 381 -2.67 18.88 2.61
N GLY A 382 -3.48 19.91 2.84
CA GLY A 382 -4.33 20.49 1.80
C GLY A 382 -5.67 19.79 1.58
N LEU A 383 -6.00 18.73 2.31
CA LEU A 383 -7.36 18.16 2.27
C LEU A 383 -8.30 18.90 3.23
N ASP A 384 -9.44 19.32 2.70
CA ASP A 384 -10.56 19.89 3.47
C ASP A 384 -11.89 19.42 2.86
N VAL A 385 -12.72 18.74 3.64
CA VAL A 385 -14.01 18.20 3.18
C VAL A 385 -15.01 19.28 2.77
N LYS A 386 -14.79 20.54 3.18
CA LYS A 386 -15.65 21.67 2.76
C LYS A 386 -15.50 21.99 1.28
N GLU A 387 -14.39 21.58 0.69
CA GLU A 387 -14.12 21.75 -0.73
C GLU A 387 -14.58 20.50 -1.48
N SER A 388 -15.11 20.71 -2.68
CA SER A 388 -15.42 19.62 -3.61
C SER A 388 -14.15 18.88 -4.02
N VAL A 389 -14.30 17.61 -4.41
CA VAL A 389 -13.21 16.80 -4.99
C VAL A 389 -12.53 17.55 -6.14
N ASP A 390 -13.31 18.21 -7.00
CA ASP A 390 -12.80 18.97 -8.15
C ASP A 390 -11.98 20.19 -7.72
N GLU A 391 -12.38 20.89 -6.64
CA GLU A 391 -11.61 22.02 -6.09
C GLU A 391 -10.29 21.56 -5.47
N ILE A 392 -10.28 20.46 -4.73
CA ILE A 392 -9.07 19.86 -4.18
C ILE A 392 -8.14 19.42 -5.31
N GLN A 393 -8.68 18.72 -6.30
CA GLN A 393 -7.94 18.30 -7.49
C GLN A 393 -7.33 19.52 -8.18
N LYS A 394 -8.12 20.56 -8.49
CA LYS A 394 -7.65 21.80 -9.13
C LYS A 394 -6.46 22.40 -8.38
N ARG A 395 -6.47 22.36 -7.05
CA ARG A 395 -5.38 22.87 -6.23
C ARG A 395 -4.09 22.07 -6.38
N TYR A 396 -4.20 20.76 -6.56
CA TYR A 396 -3.07 19.90 -6.92
C TYR A 396 -2.53 20.29 -8.30
N GLU A 397 -3.41 20.48 -9.29
CA GLU A 397 -3.03 20.92 -10.65
C GLU A 397 -2.28 22.25 -10.62
N ILE A 398 -2.79 23.25 -9.89
CA ILE A 398 -2.14 24.56 -9.75
C ILE A 398 -0.76 24.43 -9.11
N ALA A 399 -0.63 23.67 -8.02
CA ALA A 399 0.65 23.51 -7.34
C ALA A 399 1.65 22.73 -8.20
N TYR A 400 1.20 21.72 -8.93
CA TYR A 400 2.02 20.98 -9.88
C TYR A 400 2.56 21.91 -10.97
N LEU A 401 1.69 22.69 -11.62
CA LEU A 401 2.09 23.60 -12.69
C LEU A 401 2.98 24.75 -12.21
N ASP A 402 2.78 25.25 -10.99
CA ASP A 402 3.66 26.26 -10.37
C ASP A 402 5.05 25.68 -10.07
N THR A 403 5.10 24.42 -9.62
CA THR A 403 6.37 23.68 -9.40
C THR A 403 7.08 23.45 -10.72
N LEU A 404 6.38 22.93 -11.73
CA LEU A 404 6.90 22.72 -13.09
C LEU A 404 7.42 24.03 -13.68
N LYS A 405 6.65 25.13 -13.58
CA LYS A 405 7.09 26.46 -14.02
C LYS A 405 8.39 26.90 -13.36
N THR A 406 8.54 26.62 -12.06
CA THR A 406 9.77 26.95 -11.32
C THR A 406 10.97 26.15 -11.83
N LEU A 407 10.81 24.84 -12.01
CA LEU A 407 11.86 23.95 -12.55
C LEU A 407 12.28 24.36 -13.97
N ILE A 408 11.32 24.69 -14.83
CA ILE A 408 11.59 25.19 -16.18
C ILE A 408 12.40 26.49 -16.12
N ASN A 409 11.99 27.46 -15.29
CA ASN A 409 12.73 28.72 -15.10
C ASN A 409 14.18 28.50 -14.62
N GLU A 410 14.41 27.50 -13.78
CA GLU A 410 15.75 27.20 -13.28
C GLU A 410 16.64 26.57 -14.36
N SER A 411 16.07 25.70 -15.20
CA SER A 411 16.77 25.10 -16.34
C SER A 411 17.18 26.13 -17.42
N GLN A 412 16.37 27.17 -17.63
CA GLN A 412 16.62 28.27 -18.59
C GLN A 412 17.89 29.11 -18.31
N LYS A 413 18.51 28.97 -17.13
CA LYS A 413 19.84 29.56 -16.86
C LYS A 413 20.95 28.90 -17.70
N GLN A 414 20.65 27.81 -18.39
CA GLN A 414 21.43 27.25 -19.48
C GLN A 414 20.72 27.54 -20.82
N PRO A 415 21.43 27.82 -21.92
CA PRO A 415 20.79 28.18 -23.18
C PRO A 415 19.86 27.04 -23.66
N LEU A 416 18.55 27.31 -23.63
CA LEU A 416 17.51 26.43 -24.14
C LEU A 416 17.86 25.99 -25.56
N LYS A 417 17.73 24.69 -25.84
CA LYS A 417 17.98 24.14 -27.17
C LYS A 417 16.71 23.84 -27.95
N ASN A 418 15.52 23.81 -27.33
CA ASN A 418 14.31 23.27 -27.97
C ASN A 418 13.11 24.24 -27.99
N SER A 419 12.34 24.25 -29.08
CA SER A 419 11.18 25.14 -29.30
C SER A 419 9.94 24.79 -28.47
N VAL A 420 9.86 23.57 -27.95
CA VAL A 420 8.76 23.13 -27.07
C VAL A 420 8.89 23.81 -25.71
N GLU A 421 10.13 24.03 -25.23
CA GLU A 421 10.40 24.66 -23.93
C GLU A 421 9.93 26.09 -23.82
N GLU A 422 10.19 26.84 -24.88
CA GLU A 422 9.66 28.18 -25.01
C GLU A 422 8.13 28.18 -25.08
N GLN A 423 7.50 27.20 -25.74
CA GLN A 423 6.04 27.12 -25.86
C GLN A 423 5.35 26.80 -24.53
N ILE A 424 5.78 25.77 -23.80
CA ILE A 424 5.21 25.46 -22.48
C ILE A 424 5.45 26.63 -21.52
N PHE A 425 6.66 27.20 -21.53
CA PHE A 425 6.97 28.37 -20.71
C PHE A 425 6.08 29.57 -21.02
N ASN A 426 5.85 29.86 -22.30
CA ASN A 426 4.96 30.93 -22.73
C ASN A 426 3.52 30.63 -22.30
N ILE A 427 3.04 29.39 -22.47
CA ILE A 427 1.72 28.97 -21.96
C ILE A 427 1.61 29.22 -20.45
N LEU A 428 2.60 28.81 -19.65
CA LEU A 428 2.61 28.99 -18.20
C LEU A 428 2.81 30.44 -17.74
N ASN A 429 3.31 31.34 -18.59
CA ASN A 429 3.48 32.76 -18.29
C ASN A 429 2.36 33.65 -18.78
N GLU A 430 1.81 33.36 -19.95
CA GLU A 430 0.71 34.08 -20.56
C GLU A 430 -0.62 33.78 -19.85
N ASN A 431 -0.71 32.62 -19.20
CA ASN A 431 -1.85 32.23 -18.40
C ASN A 431 -1.57 32.41 -16.91
N ASN A 432 -2.50 33.04 -16.19
CA ASN A 432 -2.48 33.03 -14.74
C ASN A 432 -2.78 31.60 -14.27
N ILE A 433 -1.79 30.94 -13.66
CA ILE A 433 -1.98 29.63 -13.02
C ILE A 433 -2.83 29.85 -11.75
N ASP A 434 -4.14 29.87 -11.94
CA ASP A 434 -5.13 30.09 -10.89
C ASP A 434 -6.31 29.11 -11.02
N ASN A 435 -7.33 29.30 -10.19
CA ASN A 435 -8.51 28.44 -10.16
C ASN A 435 -9.32 28.42 -11.48
N ASN A 436 -9.07 29.32 -12.43
CA ASN A 436 -9.72 29.40 -13.73
C ASN A 436 -8.93 28.74 -14.87
N LEU A 437 -7.86 27.99 -14.58
CA LEU A 437 -7.10 27.27 -15.60
C LEU A 437 -8.04 26.42 -16.49
N SER A 438 -8.03 26.66 -17.79
CA SER A 438 -8.95 25.98 -18.72
C SER A 438 -8.45 24.57 -19.04
N VAL A 439 -9.38 23.66 -19.34
CA VAL A 439 -9.07 22.31 -19.84
C VAL A 439 -8.24 22.38 -21.13
N GLU A 440 -8.43 23.44 -21.92
CA GLU A 440 -7.67 23.68 -23.14
C GLU A 440 -6.17 23.88 -22.87
N ILE A 441 -5.79 24.64 -21.84
CA ILE A 441 -4.38 24.83 -21.45
C ILE A 441 -3.75 23.51 -21.01
N ILE A 442 -4.49 22.70 -20.25
CA ILE A 442 -4.03 21.38 -19.80
C ILE A 442 -3.77 20.47 -21.00
N ASN A 443 -4.69 20.44 -21.96
CA ASN A 443 -4.53 19.65 -23.17
C ASN A 443 -3.37 20.16 -24.04
N GLN A 444 -3.15 21.48 -24.10
CA GLN A 444 -1.99 22.04 -24.81
C GLN A 444 -0.68 21.59 -24.18
N ILE A 445 -0.56 21.64 -22.85
CA ILE A 445 0.63 21.16 -22.13
C ILE A 445 0.86 19.67 -22.41
N TRP A 446 -0.20 18.84 -22.34
CA TRP A 446 -0.10 17.41 -22.65
C TRP A 446 0.28 17.11 -24.10
N ASN A 447 -0.28 17.84 -25.06
CA ASN A 447 0.08 17.68 -26.46
C ASN A 447 1.56 18.01 -26.68
N LEU A 448 2.06 19.09 -26.06
CA LEU A 448 3.46 19.47 -26.14
C LEU A 448 4.39 18.48 -25.44
N HIS A 449 3.98 17.94 -24.29
CA HIS A 449 4.70 16.87 -23.61
C HIS A 449 4.86 15.65 -24.52
N ASN A 450 3.75 15.19 -25.12
CA ASN A 450 3.74 14.02 -25.99
C ASN A 450 4.46 14.22 -27.34
N GLU A 451 4.76 15.46 -27.73
CA GLU A 451 5.52 15.77 -28.95
C GLU A 451 7.04 15.54 -28.77
N ASP A 452 7.57 15.62 -27.55
CA ASP A 452 9.00 15.50 -27.23
C ASP A 452 9.23 14.99 -25.80
N GLU A 453 8.70 13.81 -25.47
CA GLU A 453 8.66 13.20 -24.12
C GLU A 453 10.05 13.16 -23.45
N GLU A 454 11.08 12.75 -24.19
CA GLU A 454 12.47 12.66 -23.68
C GLU A 454 13.05 14.02 -23.24
N ALA A 455 12.58 15.14 -23.79
CA ALA A 455 13.15 16.45 -23.47
C ALA A 455 12.69 17.00 -22.11
N TRP A 456 11.67 16.40 -21.49
CA TRP A 456 10.91 16.98 -20.38
C TRP A 456 10.59 16.05 -19.22
N GLU A 457 10.86 14.76 -19.41
CA GLU A 457 10.58 13.74 -18.41
C GLU A 457 11.19 14.11 -17.05
N ASP A 458 12.40 14.68 -17.05
CA ASP A 458 13.07 15.14 -15.83
C ASP A 458 12.25 16.22 -15.10
N GLN A 459 11.81 17.29 -15.76
CA GLN A 459 11.08 18.38 -15.09
C GLN A 459 9.66 17.97 -14.69
N PHE A 460 8.98 17.13 -15.47
CA PHE A 460 7.67 16.60 -15.11
C PHE A 460 7.78 15.66 -13.90
N SER A 461 8.74 14.73 -13.92
CA SER A 461 9.04 13.80 -12.82
C SER A 461 9.49 14.53 -11.55
N ASP A 462 10.38 15.52 -11.68
CA ASP A 462 10.83 16.37 -10.57
C ASP A 462 9.66 17.18 -9.99
N ALA A 463 8.72 17.65 -10.82
CA ALA A 463 7.55 18.38 -10.33
C ALA A 463 6.65 17.51 -9.41
N PHE A 464 6.56 16.20 -9.64
CA PHE A 464 5.89 15.28 -8.71
C PHE A 464 6.66 15.06 -7.41
N SER A 465 7.99 15.14 -7.46
CA SER A 465 8.86 15.00 -6.29
C SER A 465 8.89 16.25 -5.42
N ASP A 466 8.73 17.43 -6.01
CA ASP A 466 8.88 18.74 -5.36
C ASP A 466 7.56 19.43 -5.02
N ILE A 467 6.42 18.92 -5.51
CA ILE A 467 5.11 19.47 -5.20
C ILE A 467 4.86 19.45 -3.69
N LYS A 468 4.26 20.52 -3.14
CA LYS A 468 4.03 20.65 -1.69
C LYS A 468 3.07 19.61 -1.07
N TYR A 469 2.38 18.79 -1.85
CA TYR A 469 1.36 17.86 -1.36
C TYR A 469 1.93 16.46 -1.18
N THR A 470 1.97 16.03 0.07
CA THR A 470 2.70 14.83 0.49
C THR A 470 2.05 13.53 0.03
N GLU A 471 0.72 13.46 -0.12
CA GLU A 471 0.05 12.31 -0.77
C GLU A 471 0.56 12.07 -2.21
N ILE A 472 0.84 13.14 -2.95
CA ILE A 472 1.32 13.05 -4.34
C ILE A 472 2.79 12.64 -4.37
N ILE A 473 3.62 13.28 -3.53
CA ILE A 473 5.03 12.89 -3.36
C ILE A 473 5.14 11.42 -2.95
N ASN A 474 4.27 10.98 -2.03
CA ASN A 474 4.29 9.62 -1.56
C ASN A 474 3.82 8.63 -2.62
N PHE A 475 2.79 9.00 -3.41
CA PHE A 475 2.40 8.22 -4.58
C PHE A 475 3.60 8.03 -5.53
N ASN A 476 4.29 9.11 -5.91
CA ASN A 476 5.47 9.04 -6.79
C ASN A 476 6.58 8.12 -6.23
N TYR A 477 6.63 7.93 -4.91
CA TYR A 477 7.62 7.09 -4.26
C TYR A 477 7.23 5.60 -4.22
N ILE A 478 5.94 5.25 -4.17
CA ILE A 478 5.49 3.86 -3.96
C ILE A 478 4.58 3.30 -5.05
N ASN A 479 4.01 4.13 -5.93
CA ASN A 479 3.12 3.74 -7.04
C ASN A 479 1.86 2.94 -6.64
N TYR A 480 1.38 3.07 -5.41
CA TYR A 480 0.17 2.39 -4.94
C TYR A 480 -1.08 3.23 -5.22
N THR A 481 -2.23 2.60 -5.47
CA THR A 481 -3.45 3.32 -5.83
C THR A 481 -4.02 4.08 -4.61
N PRO A 482 -4.06 5.44 -4.61
CA PRO A 482 -4.59 6.24 -3.52
C PRO A 482 -6.06 5.93 -3.23
N THR A 483 -6.45 5.98 -1.96
CA THR A 483 -7.86 5.82 -1.57
C THR A 483 -8.66 7.12 -1.73
N LEU A 484 -7.99 8.27 -1.67
CA LEU A 484 -8.59 9.60 -1.83
C LEU A 484 -8.95 9.88 -3.30
N GLN A 485 -10.18 10.33 -3.54
CA GLN A 485 -10.70 10.54 -4.89
C GLN A 485 -9.95 11.66 -5.63
N SER A 486 -9.63 12.76 -4.96
CA SER A 486 -8.93 13.90 -5.57
C SER A 486 -7.50 13.54 -5.98
N THR A 487 -6.75 12.87 -5.11
CA THR A 487 -5.40 12.35 -5.41
C THR A 487 -5.48 11.33 -6.54
N TYR A 488 -6.44 10.42 -6.50
CA TYR A 488 -6.63 9.42 -7.55
C TYR A 488 -6.87 10.05 -8.93
N ASN A 489 -7.78 11.01 -9.00
CA ASN A 489 -8.10 11.70 -10.26
C ASN A 489 -6.92 12.53 -10.76
N PHE A 490 -6.20 13.19 -9.85
CA PHE A 490 -5.01 13.97 -10.19
C PHE A 490 -3.92 13.09 -10.79
N ILE A 491 -3.56 11.99 -10.13
CA ILE A 491 -2.55 11.04 -10.61
C ILE A 491 -2.97 10.45 -11.96
N LYS A 492 -4.22 9.98 -12.09
CA LYS A 492 -4.74 9.46 -13.36
C LYS A 492 -4.60 10.46 -14.51
N LYS A 493 -4.82 11.75 -14.23
CA LYS A 493 -4.81 12.81 -15.24
C LYS A 493 -3.42 13.37 -15.56
N TRP A 494 -2.55 13.49 -14.56
CA TRP A 494 -1.27 14.21 -14.68
C TRP A 494 -0.06 13.29 -14.64
N TYR A 495 -0.12 12.18 -13.92
CA TYR A 495 0.97 11.23 -13.84
C TYR A 495 0.92 10.26 -15.02
N PHE A 496 -0.25 9.66 -15.26
CA PHE A 496 -0.42 8.71 -16.37
C PHE A 496 -0.92 9.35 -17.67
N GLY A 497 -1.54 10.54 -17.60
CA GLY A 497 -1.95 11.29 -18.78
C GLY A 497 -2.83 10.50 -19.76
N THR A 498 -2.26 10.20 -20.93
CA THR A 498 -2.90 9.42 -22.00
C THR A 498 -2.41 7.98 -22.09
N ASP A 499 -1.63 7.51 -21.13
CA ASP A 499 -1.17 6.12 -21.10
C ASP A 499 -2.29 5.18 -20.64
N ASP A 500 -3.00 4.64 -21.62
CA ASP A 500 -4.12 3.72 -21.39
C ASP A 500 -3.69 2.45 -20.64
N VAL A 501 -2.44 2.01 -20.77
CA VAL A 501 -1.95 0.78 -20.16
C VAL A 501 -1.70 0.98 -18.67
N ALA A 502 -0.98 2.04 -18.29
CA ALA A 502 -0.83 2.41 -16.89
C ALA A 502 -2.18 2.76 -16.26
N ILE A 503 -3.05 3.50 -16.96
CA ILE A 503 -4.40 3.78 -16.47
C ILE A 503 -5.18 2.48 -16.24
N GLN A 504 -5.06 1.49 -17.11
CA GLN A 504 -5.71 0.19 -16.92
C GLN A 504 -5.19 -0.54 -15.67
N LEU A 505 -3.88 -0.54 -15.40
CA LEU A 505 -3.31 -1.12 -14.17
C LEU A 505 -3.66 -0.31 -12.92
N TYR A 506 -3.65 1.00 -13.03
CA TYR A 506 -3.94 1.90 -11.94
C TYR A 506 -5.41 1.83 -11.49
N ASN A 507 -6.32 1.73 -12.46
CA ASN A 507 -7.73 1.54 -12.19
C ASN A 507 -7.96 0.17 -11.53
N GLN A 508 -8.63 0.18 -10.38
CA GLN A 508 -9.11 -1.02 -9.70
C GLN A 508 -10.60 -1.20 -10.05
N PRO A 509 -10.96 -2.20 -10.88
CA PRO A 509 -12.32 -2.29 -11.37
C PRO A 509 -13.32 -2.61 -10.27
N ASN A 510 -14.50 -2.04 -10.39
CA ASN A 510 -15.65 -2.41 -9.57
C ASN A 510 -16.06 -3.86 -9.79
N GLN A 511 -16.69 -4.44 -8.78
CA GLN A 511 -17.35 -5.74 -8.94
C GLN A 511 -18.40 -5.68 -10.06
N SER A 512 -18.41 -6.70 -10.92
CA SER A 512 -19.30 -6.87 -12.06
C SER A 512 -19.57 -8.35 -12.30
N ASN A 513 -20.37 -8.69 -13.32
CA ASN A 513 -20.64 -10.09 -13.67
C ASN A 513 -19.39 -10.87 -14.12
N ASP A 514 -18.39 -10.14 -14.63
CA ASP A 514 -17.16 -10.70 -15.21
C ASP A 514 -15.93 -10.50 -14.31
N TYR A 515 -16.08 -9.80 -13.19
CA TYR A 515 -15.01 -9.51 -12.24
C TYR A 515 -15.55 -9.42 -10.81
N ASN A 516 -15.08 -10.31 -9.93
CA ASN A 516 -15.42 -10.35 -8.52
C ASN A 516 -14.26 -9.81 -7.70
N VAL A 517 -14.56 -8.99 -6.70
CA VAL A 517 -13.59 -8.45 -5.75
C VAL A 517 -13.91 -8.98 -4.36
N TYR A 518 -13.00 -9.73 -3.78
CA TYR A 518 -13.12 -10.29 -2.43
C TYR A 518 -12.27 -9.50 -1.43
N ILE A 519 -12.69 -9.50 -0.17
CA ILE A 519 -11.87 -9.04 0.95
C ILE A 519 -10.94 -10.14 1.42
N TYR A 520 -9.83 -9.76 2.06
CA TYR A 520 -9.08 -10.69 2.90
C TYR A 520 -9.94 -11.10 4.09
N GLN A 521 -9.91 -12.39 4.43
CA GLN A 521 -10.71 -12.90 5.55
C GLN A 521 -10.19 -12.34 6.89
N ILE A 522 -11.03 -12.28 7.92
CA ILE A 522 -10.58 -11.88 9.26
C ILE A 522 -10.11 -13.15 9.96
N ILE A 523 -8.81 -13.22 10.25
CA ILE A 523 -8.17 -14.35 10.94
C ILE A 523 -7.51 -13.88 12.23
N ASP A 524 -7.83 -14.57 13.32
CA ASP A 524 -7.23 -14.34 14.62
C ASP A 524 -5.73 -14.70 14.63
N THR A 525 -5.02 -14.19 15.64
CA THR A 525 -3.56 -14.35 15.75
C THR A 525 -3.13 -15.81 15.80
N GLN A 526 -3.91 -16.69 16.45
CA GLN A 526 -3.57 -18.10 16.60
C GLN A 526 -3.71 -18.84 15.27
N LEU A 527 -4.82 -18.63 14.57
CA LEU A 527 -5.06 -19.21 13.25
C LEU A 527 -4.05 -18.68 12.24
N ARG A 528 -3.78 -17.37 12.23
CA ARG A 528 -2.77 -16.75 11.36
C ARG A 528 -1.39 -17.36 11.57
N THR A 529 -0.98 -17.57 12.82
CA THR A 529 0.28 -18.26 13.15
C THR A 529 0.29 -19.70 12.62
N ALA A 530 -0.83 -20.42 12.75
CA ALA A 530 -0.96 -21.79 12.25
C ALA A 530 -0.92 -21.87 10.71
N ILE A 531 -1.56 -20.92 10.02
CA ILE A 531 -1.54 -20.77 8.56
C ILE A 531 -0.11 -20.49 8.10
N SER A 532 0.52 -19.43 8.62
CA SER A 532 1.89 -19.05 8.28
C SER A 532 2.88 -20.20 8.50
N THR A 533 2.82 -20.85 9.67
CA THR A 533 3.67 -22.01 9.99
C THR A 533 3.47 -23.16 9.01
N TYR A 534 2.21 -23.47 8.68
CA TYR A 534 1.90 -24.57 7.76
C TYR A 534 2.34 -24.24 6.33
N TYR A 535 2.07 -23.03 5.85
CA TYR A 535 2.47 -22.54 4.55
C TYR A 535 3.99 -22.65 4.37
N TYR A 536 4.78 -22.02 5.25
CA TYR A 536 6.25 -22.05 5.16
C TYR A 536 6.81 -23.47 5.32
N LYS A 537 6.16 -24.36 6.06
CA LYS A 537 6.52 -25.78 6.10
C LYS A 537 6.21 -26.48 4.77
N SER A 538 5.11 -26.13 4.12
CA SER A 538 4.66 -26.78 2.89
C SER A 538 5.54 -26.44 1.69
N ILE A 539 6.10 -25.22 1.65
CA ILE A 539 6.94 -24.72 0.54
C ILE A 539 8.45 -24.89 0.76
N LYS A 540 8.88 -25.29 1.96
CA LYS A 540 10.29 -25.52 2.25
C LYS A 540 10.77 -26.80 1.55
N SER A 541 11.88 -26.68 0.81
CA SER A 541 12.59 -27.77 0.11
C SER A 541 13.16 -28.81 1.08
#